data_AF-K0SL54-F1
#
_entry.id   AF-K0SL54-F1
#
_cell.length_a   1.000
_cell.length_b   1.000
_cell.length_c   1.000
_cell.angle_alpha   90.00
_cell.angle_beta   90.00
_cell.angle_gamma   90.00
#
_symmetry.space_group_name_H-M   'P 1'
#
loop_
_entity.id
_entity.type
_entity.pdbx_description
1 polymer ?
#
loop_
_entity_poly.entity_id
_entity_poly.type
_entity_poly.pdbx_seq_one_letter_code
_entity_poly.pdbx_strand_id
1 'polypeptide(L)'
;MSCYVAASFTPTSATLLQQLRKSAPDAAKLKNCNACFLIGVKYCSVDCQKIHRKLHKKACKQRVAELKDEALFTQGTERPQFDFCPICLLAIPMSVDDHSKWYFCCMKNRVCNGCAYAAKRQGLFNTCPFCQTTAPKTNDEARPPRPKTNEEGLALIQKRVDARDPEATTHLSCARQVKAMANLYLEKAAKKGHVGSRHNLGGFELKENRNFDRALRHYMISAKTGFNPSLDLVRGLLTLNRATKTQYAEALKGYQDAVEETKSSQREEAARLDHIIFPHVIG
;
A
#
# COMPACT_ATOMS: atom_id res chain seq x y z
N MET A 1 -17.83 -35.69 30.10
CA MET A 1 -16.67 -34.87 29.70
C MET A 1 -17.16 -33.47 29.33
N SER A 2 -17.09 -32.52 30.27
CA SER A 2 -17.55 -31.15 30.04
C SER A 2 -16.42 -30.31 29.46
N CYS A 3 -16.58 -29.82 28.23
CA CYS A 3 -15.59 -28.97 27.58
C CYS A 3 -15.94 -27.51 27.85
N TYR A 4 -15.05 -26.84 28.57
CA TYR A 4 -15.18 -25.46 29.03
C TYR A 4 -15.24 -24.48 27.85
N VAL A 5 -16.38 -23.79 27.68
CA VAL A 5 -16.49 -22.58 26.86
C VAL A 5 -16.58 -21.42 27.83
N ALA A 6 -15.46 -20.74 28.09
CA ALA A 6 -15.50 -19.42 28.71
C ALA A 6 -16.06 -18.42 27.70
N ALA A 7 -17.38 -18.34 27.62
CA ALA A 7 -18.02 -17.11 27.18
C ALA A 7 -17.88 -16.11 28.31
N SER A 8 -17.30 -14.95 28.03
CA SER A 8 -17.16 -13.84 28.97
C SER A 8 -18.54 -13.32 29.38
N PHE A 9 -19.13 -13.93 30.40
CA PHE A 9 -20.24 -13.38 31.16
C PHE A 9 -19.82 -13.36 32.62
N THR A 10 -19.83 -12.17 33.21
CA THR A 10 -19.64 -11.97 34.66
C THR A 10 -20.76 -12.70 35.41
N PRO A 11 -20.49 -13.80 36.15
CA PRO A 11 -21.54 -14.50 36.86
C PRO A 11 -21.64 -13.97 38.29
N THR A 12 -22.76 -13.31 38.60
CA THR A 12 -23.11 -12.76 39.91
C THR A 12 -23.67 -13.79 40.90
N SER A 13 -23.37 -15.09 40.78
CA SER A 13 -23.72 -16.03 41.85
C SER A 13 -22.66 -17.09 42.10
N ALA A 14 -22.25 -17.17 43.37
CA ALA A 14 -21.25 -18.12 43.89
C ALA A 14 -21.64 -19.59 43.65
N THR A 15 -22.93 -19.86 43.44
CA THR A 15 -23.49 -21.18 43.18
C THR A 15 -23.14 -21.73 41.78
N LEU A 16 -22.92 -20.88 40.78
CA LEU A 16 -22.51 -21.34 39.43
C LEU A 16 -21.02 -21.74 39.37
N LEU A 17 -20.18 -21.12 40.19
CA LEU A 17 -18.74 -21.41 40.29
C LEU A 17 -18.46 -22.78 40.92
N GLN A 18 -19.34 -23.27 41.80
CA GLN A 18 -19.14 -24.53 42.50
C GLN A 18 -19.54 -25.76 41.65
N GLN A 19 -20.49 -25.59 40.70
CA GLN A 19 -20.81 -26.62 39.71
C GLN A 19 -19.78 -26.73 38.57
N LEU A 20 -18.96 -25.70 38.34
CA LEU A 20 -17.91 -25.66 37.31
C LEU A 20 -16.57 -26.30 37.73
N ARG A 21 -16.46 -26.83 38.96
CA ARG A 21 -15.22 -27.37 39.55
C ARG A 21 -15.16 -28.90 39.64
N LYS A 22 -15.62 -29.65 38.63
CA LYS A 22 -15.36 -31.10 38.56
C LYS A 22 -14.54 -31.48 37.32
N SER A 23 -13.37 -32.05 37.63
CA SER A 23 -12.33 -32.64 36.77
C SER A 23 -11.64 -31.68 35.79
N ALA A 24 -10.58 -31.03 36.27
CA ALA A 24 -9.50 -30.59 35.40
C ALA A 24 -8.68 -31.82 34.99
N PRO A 25 -8.47 -32.08 33.69
CA PRO A 25 -7.39 -32.95 33.24
C PRO A 25 -6.09 -32.15 33.23
N ASP A 26 -5.04 -32.73 33.79
CA ASP A 26 -3.67 -32.22 33.81
C ASP A 26 -3.22 -31.66 32.46
N ALA A 27 -2.63 -30.47 32.49
CA ALA A 27 -1.69 -29.88 31.52
C ALA A 27 -1.82 -30.27 30.02
N ALA A 28 -3.03 -30.47 29.51
CA ALA A 28 -3.24 -30.67 28.08
C ALA A 28 -2.83 -29.36 27.37
N LYS A 29 -1.87 -29.43 26.43
CA LYS A 29 -1.48 -28.31 25.57
C LYS A 29 -2.68 -27.85 24.74
N LEU A 30 -3.50 -27.01 25.34
CA LEU A 30 -4.66 -26.38 24.73
C LEU A 30 -4.21 -25.57 23.50
N LYS A 31 -4.81 -25.85 22.34
CA LYS A 31 -4.50 -25.19 21.07
C LYS A 31 -5.46 -24.05 20.83
N ASN A 32 -4.95 -22.89 20.44
CA ASN A 32 -5.77 -21.76 20.02
C ASN A 32 -6.48 -22.07 18.71
N CYS A 33 -7.53 -21.31 18.39
CA CYS A 33 -8.06 -21.32 17.03
C CYS A 33 -7.05 -20.71 16.05
N ASN A 34 -6.55 -21.50 15.11
CA ASN A 34 -5.59 -21.03 14.08
C ASN A 34 -6.15 -19.98 13.11
N ALA A 35 -7.47 -19.73 13.12
CA ALA A 35 -8.08 -18.73 12.24
C ALA A 35 -8.09 -17.34 12.89
N CYS A 36 -8.54 -17.23 14.14
CA CYS A 36 -8.73 -15.96 14.83
C CYS A 36 -7.67 -15.67 15.90
N PHE A 37 -6.86 -16.66 16.27
CA PHE A 37 -5.83 -16.58 17.31
C PHE A 37 -6.31 -16.03 18.66
N LEU A 38 -7.62 -16.05 18.94
CA LEU A 38 -8.17 -15.60 20.22
C LEU A 38 -7.66 -16.51 21.34
N ILE A 39 -6.91 -15.93 22.29
CA ILE A 39 -6.31 -16.63 23.42
C ILE A 39 -7.39 -17.27 24.33
N GLY A 40 -8.61 -16.71 24.37
CA GLY A 40 -9.74 -17.27 25.12
C GLY A 40 -10.43 -18.46 24.43
N VAL A 41 -10.16 -18.71 23.14
CA VAL A 41 -10.77 -19.79 22.37
C VAL A 41 -9.74 -20.91 22.21
N LYS A 42 -9.75 -21.82 23.18
CA LYS A 42 -8.82 -22.93 23.29
C LYS A 42 -9.53 -24.27 23.10
N TYR A 43 -8.85 -25.20 22.45
CA TYR A 43 -9.34 -26.55 22.21
C TYR A 43 -8.34 -27.58 22.73
N CYS A 44 -8.82 -28.58 23.47
CA CYS A 44 -7.99 -29.69 23.92
C CYS A 44 -7.73 -30.73 22.81
N SER A 45 -8.57 -30.77 21.78
CA SER A 45 -8.44 -31.67 20.63
C SER A 45 -9.07 -31.09 19.36
N VAL A 46 -8.77 -31.69 18.21
CA VAL A 46 -9.39 -31.34 16.91
C VAL A 46 -10.89 -31.63 16.93
N ASP A 47 -11.34 -32.65 17.64
CA ASP A 47 -12.76 -33.01 17.73
C ASP A 47 -13.54 -32.02 18.59
N CYS A 48 -12.95 -31.58 19.71
CA CYS A 48 -13.50 -30.46 20.49
C CYS A 48 -13.56 -29.18 19.67
N GLN A 49 -12.55 -28.91 18.82
CA GLN A 49 -12.61 -27.79 17.89
C GLN A 49 -13.80 -27.91 16.93
N LYS A 50 -14.04 -29.07 16.31
CA LYS A 50 -15.16 -29.27 15.38
C LYS A 50 -16.52 -29.06 16.05
N ILE A 51 -16.70 -29.61 17.26
CA ILE A 51 -17.96 -29.53 18.02
C ILE A 51 -18.23 -28.08 18.44
N HIS A 52 -17.24 -27.42 19.05
CA HIS A 52 -17.41 -26.08 19.61
C HIS A 52 -17.25 -24.94 18.59
N ARG A 53 -16.77 -25.22 17.37
CA ARG A 53 -16.61 -24.21 16.31
C ARG A 53 -17.92 -23.48 16.02
N LYS A 54 -19.09 -24.13 16.14
CA LYS A 54 -20.39 -23.51 15.89
C LYS A 54 -20.67 -22.35 16.86
N LEU A 55 -20.36 -22.50 18.14
CA LEU A 55 -20.55 -21.47 19.19
C LEU A 55 -19.63 -20.27 18.98
N HIS A 56 -18.41 -20.52 18.49
CA HIS A 56 -17.39 -19.49 18.26
C HIS A 56 -17.46 -18.86 16.85
N LYS A 57 -18.16 -19.46 15.89
CA LYS A 57 -18.10 -19.11 14.45
C LYS A 57 -18.31 -17.62 14.16
N LYS A 58 -19.26 -16.97 14.84
CA LYS A 58 -19.55 -15.54 14.65
C LYS A 58 -18.39 -14.66 15.14
N ALA A 59 -17.96 -14.86 16.38
CA ALA A 59 -16.82 -14.17 16.97
C ALA A 59 -15.51 -14.43 16.18
N CYS A 60 -15.32 -15.65 15.70
CA CYS A 60 -14.20 -16.02 14.83
C CYS A 60 -14.13 -15.14 13.58
N LYS A 61 -15.25 -15.02 12.87
CA LYS A 61 -15.33 -14.27 11.62
C LYS A 61 -15.06 -12.79 11.84
N GLN A 62 -15.60 -12.23 12.92
CA GLN A 62 -15.35 -10.85 13.31
C GLN A 62 -13.86 -10.63 13.60
N ARG A 63 -13.25 -11.48 14.44
CA ARG A 63 -11.82 -11.35 14.75
C ARG A 63 -10.94 -11.52 13.51
N VAL A 64 -11.29 -12.43 12.61
CA VAL A 64 -10.56 -12.59 11.33
C VAL A 64 -10.65 -11.31 10.48
N ALA A 65 -11.81 -10.63 10.47
CA ALA A 65 -11.96 -9.36 9.77
C ALA A 65 -11.14 -8.24 10.42
N GLU A 66 -11.14 -8.16 11.76
CA GLU A 66 -10.31 -7.21 12.52
C GLU A 66 -8.82 -7.43 12.26
N LEU A 67 -8.33 -8.67 12.31
CA LEU A 67 -6.94 -9.01 12.02
C LEU A 67 -6.54 -8.64 10.58
N LYS A 68 -7.45 -8.81 9.62
CA LYS A 68 -7.23 -8.39 8.24
C LYS A 68 -7.12 -6.87 8.11
N ASP A 69 -7.96 -6.13 8.83
CA ASP A 69 -7.95 -4.66 8.87
C ASP A 69 -6.69 -4.14 9.55
N GLU A 70 -6.34 -4.68 10.71
CA GLU A 70 -5.12 -4.36 11.44
C GLU A 70 -3.88 -4.56 10.56
N ALA A 71 -3.78 -5.71 9.87
CA ALA A 71 -2.68 -5.98 8.95
C ALA A 71 -2.65 -5.01 7.75
N LEU A 72 -3.80 -4.50 7.29
CA LEU A 72 -3.87 -3.55 6.17
C LEU A 72 -3.31 -2.17 6.54
N PHE A 73 -3.53 -1.74 7.79
CA PHE A 73 -3.12 -0.41 8.25
C PHE A 73 -1.78 -0.38 8.98
N THR A 74 -1.22 -1.54 9.34
CA THR A 74 0.13 -1.65 9.93
C THR A 74 1.22 -1.94 8.89
N GLN A 75 0.86 -2.54 7.75
CA GLN A 75 1.82 -2.85 6.68
C GLN A 75 1.83 -1.77 5.59
N GLY A 76 2.97 -1.61 4.91
CA GLY A 76 3.11 -0.71 3.76
C GLY A 76 2.95 0.77 4.09
N THR A 77 3.26 1.14 5.33
CA THR A 77 3.41 2.53 5.78
C THR A 77 4.73 3.13 5.31
N GLU A 78 5.73 2.28 5.11
CA GLU A 78 7.03 2.65 4.58
C GLU A 78 7.01 2.69 3.05
N ARG A 79 7.89 3.54 2.53
CA ARG A 79 8.07 3.69 1.10
C ARG A 79 8.78 2.48 0.50
N PRO A 80 8.32 1.93 -0.63
CA PRO A 80 8.95 0.75 -1.20
C PRO A 80 10.34 1.04 -1.74
N GLN A 81 11.23 0.04 -1.69
CA GLN A 81 12.64 0.17 -2.08
C GLN A 81 12.85 0.70 -3.51
N PHE A 82 11.94 0.40 -4.44
CA PHE A 82 12.03 0.83 -5.84
C PHE A 82 11.75 2.33 -6.05
N ASP A 83 11.31 3.05 -5.02
CA ASP A 83 11.13 4.51 -5.04
C ASP A 83 12.41 5.27 -4.64
N PHE A 84 13.49 4.58 -4.32
CA PHE A 84 14.75 5.18 -3.94
C PHE A 84 15.70 5.24 -5.15
N CYS A 85 16.40 6.35 -5.29
CA CYS A 85 17.41 6.48 -6.33
C CYS A 85 18.60 5.55 -6.00
N PRO A 86 19.04 4.66 -6.90
CA PRO A 86 20.13 3.73 -6.62
C PRO A 86 21.50 4.41 -6.56
N ILE A 87 21.61 5.69 -6.95
CA ILE A 87 22.88 6.45 -6.96
C ILE A 87 23.03 7.25 -5.67
N CYS A 88 22.03 8.07 -5.31
CA CYS A 88 22.10 8.88 -4.09
C CYS A 88 21.42 8.25 -2.87
N LEU A 89 20.73 7.11 -3.06
CA LEU A 89 19.98 6.39 -2.02
C LEU A 89 18.87 7.19 -1.34
N LEU A 90 18.57 8.40 -1.83
CA LEU A 90 17.46 9.22 -1.36
C LEU A 90 16.16 8.81 -2.04
N ALA A 91 15.07 8.83 -1.28
CA ALA A 91 13.71 8.68 -1.80
C ALA A 91 13.47 9.70 -2.92
N ILE A 92 12.98 9.26 -4.08
CA ILE A 92 12.66 10.14 -5.21
C ILE A 92 11.40 10.94 -4.84
N PRO A 93 11.21 12.22 -5.19
CA PRO A 93 9.93 12.89 -4.91
C PRO A 93 8.70 12.09 -5.40
N MET A 94 7.56 12.26 -4.75
CA MET A 94 6.30 11.60 -5.18
C MET A 94 5.93 11.99 -6.61
N SER A 95 5.20 11.12 -7.32
CA SER A 95 5.19 11.08 -8.78
C SER A 95 6.58 10.71 -9.32
N VAL A 96 7.04 9.51 -8.93
CA VAL A 96 8.40 9.02 -9.20
C VAL A 96 8.75 9.07 -10.69
N ASP A 97 7.78 8.82 -11.58
CA ASP A 97 7.99 8.85 -13.03
C ASP A 97 8.36 10.24 -13.57
N ASP A 98 7.79 11.30 -13.01
CA ASP A 98 8.09 12.67 -13.42
C ASP A 98 9.46 13.11 -12.87
N HIS A 99 9.86 12.57 -11.72
CA HIS A 99 11.07 12.94 -10.99
C HIS A 99 12.24 11.98 -11.21
N SER A 100 12.12 11.03 -12.14
CA SER A 100 13.16 10.06 -12.46
C SER A 100 13.25 9.74 -13.94
N LYS A 101 14.36 9.11 -14.33
CA LYS A 101 14.58 8.56 -15.66
C LYS A 101 14.77 7.06 -15.55
N TRP A 102 14.09 6.35 -16.44
CA TRP A 102 14.19 4.90 -16.56
C TRP A 102 15.32 4.53 -17.51
N TYR A 103 16.22 3.66 -17.07
CA TYR A 103 17.30 3.13 -17.91
C TYR A 103 17.06 1.64 -18.16
N PHE A 104 16.78 1.29 -19.41
CA PHE A 104 16.44 -0.08 -19.82
C PHE A 104 17.63 -1.05 -19.77
N CYS A 105 18.86 -0.56 -19.96
CA CYS A 105 20.08 -1.39 -20.07
C CYS A 105 20.32 -2.31 -18.87
N CYS A 106 19.96 -1.87 -17.66
CA CYS A 106 20.12 -2.64 -16.43
C CYS A 106 18.78 -3.11 -15.83
N MET A 107 17.65 -2.78 -16.46
CA MET A 107 16.25 -3.09 -16.07
C MET A 107 15.85 -2.82 -14.60
N LYS A 108 16.74 -2.21 -13.81
CA LYS A 108 16.62 -2.11 -12.35
C LYS A 108 16.55 -0.68 -11.82
N ASN A 109 16.74 0.33 -12.65
CA ASN A 109 17.13 1.64 -12.15
C ASN A 109 16.22 2.77 -12.64
N ARG A 110 15.37 3.23 -11.71
CA ARG A 110 14.84 4.61 -11.71
C ARG A 110 15.89 5.51 -11.10
N VAL A 111 16.54 6.33 -11.91
CA VAL A 111 17.53 7.30 -11.43
C VAL A 111 16.85 8.66 -11.29
N CYS A 112 16.94 9.29 -10.12
CA CYS A 112 16.31 10.61 -9.94
C CYS A 112 16.87 11.66 -10.91
N ASN A 113 16.05 12.64 -11.28
CA ASN A 113 16.44 13.70 -12.23
C ASN A 113 17.72 14.43 -11.79
N GLY A 114 17.95 14.61 -10.48
CA GLY A 114 19.19 15.21 -9.97
C GLY A 114 20.45 14.39 -10.28
N CYS A 115 20.44 13.08 -10.03
CA CYS A 115 21.59 12.22 -10.36
C CYS A 115 21.78 12.09 -11.88
N ALA A 116 20.69 12.03 -12.65
CA ALA A 116 20.76 12.03 -14.10
C ALA A 116 21.37 13.34 -14.64
N TYR A 117 20.99 14.48 -14.06
CA TYR A 117 21.54 15.79 -14.39
C TYR A 117 23.03 15.90 -14.03
N ALA A 118 23.41 15.46 -12.82
CA ALA A 118 24.81 15.45 -12.40
C ALA A 118 25.69 14.62 -13.35
N ALA A 119 25.20 13.46 -13.80
CA ALA A 119 25.91 12.63 -14.77
C ALA A 119 26.05 13.33 -16.15
N LYS A 120 25.00 14.00 -16.63
CA LYS A 120 25.08 14.81 -17.87
C LYS A 120 26.17 15.89 -17.76
N ARG A 121 26.27 16.59 -16.62
CA ARG A 121 27.34 17.59 -16.40
C ARG A 121 28.75 17.02 -16.44
N GLN A 122 28.90 15.72 -16.16
CA GLN A 122 30.17 15.00 -16.25
C GLN A 122 30.45 14.43 -17.65
N GLY A 123 29.63 14.76 -18.65
CA GLY A 123 29.80 14.28 -20.03
C GLY A 123 29.11 12.95 -20.34
N LEU A 124 28.33 12.39 -19.41
CA LEU A 124 27.64 11.09 -19.58
C LEU A 124 26.27 11.24 -20.27
N PHE A 125 26.23 11.89 -21.44
CA PHE A 125 24.97 12.26 -22.11
C PHE A 125 24.14 11.08 -22.62
N ASN A 126 24.78 10.05 -23.18
CA ASN A 126 24.14 8.83 -23.68
C ASN A 126 24.54 7.60 -22.86
N THR A 127 25.02 7.81 -21.63
CA THR A 127 25.55 6.74 -20.81
C THR A 127 24.68 6.58 -19.58
N CYS A 128 24.30 5.34 -19.28
CA CYS A 128 23.57 5.06 -18.05
C CYS A 128 24.43 5.48 -16.85
N PRO A 129 23.95 6.38 -15.98
CA PRO A 129 24.74 6.88 -14.86
C PRO A 129 24.99 5.82 -13.78
N PHE A 130 24.32 4.67 -13.85
CA PHE A 130 24.51 3.56 -12.93
C PHE A 130 25.51 2.52 -13.43
N CYS A 131 25.25 1.89 -14.58
CA CYS A 131 26.09 0.81 -15.09
C CYS A 131 27.08 1.25 -16.17
N GLN A 132 27.11 2.54 -16.51
CA GLN A 132 27.98 3.13 -17.54
C GLN A 132 27.81 2.56 -18.95
N THR A 133 26.72 1.82 -19.20
CA THR A 133 26.39 1.35 -20.54
C THR A 133 25.96 2.52 -21.41
N THR A 134 26.65 2.72 -22.52
CA THR A 134 26.25 3.70 -23.54
C THR A 134 25.06 3.18 -24.32
N ALA A 135 23.98 3.97 -24.37
CA ALA A 135 22.85 3.69 -25.25
C ALA A 135 23.29 3.86 -26.70
N PRO A 136 22.91 2.95 -27.61
CA PRO A 136 23.13 3.16 -29.03
C PRO A 136 22.49 4.48 -29.46
N LYS A 137 23.16 5.24 -30.33
CA LYS A 137 22.57 6.41 -30.98
C LYS A 137 21.50 5.91 -31.95
N THR A 138 20.29 5.64 -31.47
CA THR A 138 19.14 5.52 -32.36
C THR A 138 18.62 6.93 -32.57
N ASN A 139 18.71 7.41 -33.80
CA ASN A 139 17.88 8.49 -34.27
C ASN A 139 16.43 8.10 -33.95
N ASP A 140 15.63 9.04 -33.45
CA ASP A 140 14.26 8.85 -32.99
C ASP A 140 13.49 7.80 -33.80
N GLU A 141 13.07 6.68 -33.18
CA GLU A 141 11.97 5.77 -33.60
C GLU A 141 12.10 4.38 -32.94
N ALA A 142 12.00 4.32 -31.61
CA ALA A 142 11.62 3.09 -30.90
C ALA A 142 10.93 3.41 -29.57
N ARG A 143 10.11 4.46 -29.53
CA ARG A 143 9.16 4.61 -28.42
C ARG A 143 8.02 3.63 -28.67
N PRO A 144 7.69 2.73 -27.73
CA PRO A 144 6.50 1.90 -27.89
C PRO A 144 5.28 2.81 -28.11
N PRO A 145 4.36 2.45 -29.02
CA PRO A 145 3.26 3.31 -29.40
C PRO A 145 2.48 3.77 -28.16
N ARG A 146 2.38 5.09 -27.99
CA ARG A 146 1.54 5.67 -26.95
C ARG A 146 0.08 5.45 -27.36
N PRO A 147 -0.77 4.86 -26.49
CA PRO A 147 -2.18 4.67 -26.81
C PRO A 147 -2.81 6.05 -27.02
N LYS A 148 -3.57 6.20 -28.10
CA LYS A 148 -4.22 7.46 -28.48
C LYS A 148 -5.58 7.62 -27.81
N THR A 149 -6.14 6.53 -27.30
CA THR A 149 -7.45 6.48 -26.65
C THR A 149 -7.40 5.67 -25.35
N ASN A 150 -8.40 5.89 -24.49
CA ASN A 150 -8.54 5.13 -23.24
C ASN A 150 -8.79 3.63 -23.50
N GLU A 151 -9.46 3.27 -24.59
CA GLU A 151 -9.69 1.88 -24.99
C GLU A 151 -8.39 1.14 -25.39
N GLU A 152 -7.51 1.80 -26.15
CA GLU A 152 -6.21 1.24 -26.55
C GLU A 152 -5.31 1.01 -25.34
N GLY A 153 -5.26 1.99 -24.42
CA GLY A 153 -4.50 1.87 -23.17
C GLY A 153 -4.99 0.69 -22.33
N LEU A 154 -6.31 0.53 -22.23
CA LEU A 154 -6.96 -0.60 -21.55
C LEU A 154 -6.58 -1.96 -22.14
N ALA A 155 -6.53 -2.09 -23.47
CA ALA A 155 -6.16 -3.34 -24.13
C ALA A 155 -4.70 -3.73 -23.89
N LEU A 156 -3.78 -2.75 -23.91
CA LEU A 156 -2.36 -2.94 -23.58
C LEU A 156 -2.16 -3.35 -22.12
N ILE A 157 -2.89 -2.71 -21.21
CA ILE A 157 -2.87 -3.03 -19.78
C ILE A 157 -3.42 -4.44 -19.53
N GLN A 158 -4.54 -4.82 -20.15
CA GLN A 158 -5.13 -6.16 -20.02
C GLN A 158 -4.15 -7.25 -20.47
N LYS A 159 -3.46 -7.05 -21.60
CA LYS A 159 -2.44 -7.98 -22.10
C LYS A 159 -1.28 -8.19 -21.10
N ARG A 160 -0.90 -7.14 -20.37
CA ARG A 160 0.16 -7.23 -19.34
C ARG A 160 -0.35 -7.86 -18.03
N VAL A 161 -1.64 -7.71 -17.70
CA VAL A 161 -2.28 -8.43 -16.60
C VAL A 161 -2.34 -9.93 -16.87
N ASP A 162 -2.67 -10.32 -18.10
CA ASP A 162 -2.67 -11.74 -18.52
C ASP A 162 -1.25 -12.34 -18.44
N ALA A 163 -0.22 -11.50 -18.65
CA ALA A 163 1.20 -11.82 -18.45
C ALA A 163 1.67 -11.75 -16.97
N ARG A 164 0.76 -11.52 -16.01
CA ARG A 164 1.02 -11.42 -14.56
C ARG A 164 1.98 -10.29 -14.14
N ASP A 165 2.03 -9.21 -14.91
CA ASP A 165 2.77 -7.99 -14.55
C ASP A 165 2.09 -7.29 -13.36
N PRO A 166 2.77 -7.14 -12.21
CA PRO A 166 2.21 -6.45 -11.05
C PRO A 166 1.90 -4.96 -11.32
N GLU A 167 2.68 -4.30 -12.16
CA GLU A 167 2.49 -2.86 -12.44
C GLU A 167 1.25 -2.65 -13.32
N ALA A 168 1.02 -3.53 -14.30
CA ALA A 168 -0.16 -3.50 -15.16
C ALA A 168 -1.47 -3.79 -14.41
N THR A 169 -1.43 -4.66 -13.41
CA THR A 169 -2.64 -4.98 -12.62
C THR A 169 -3.08 -3.77 -11.81
N THR A 170 -2.14 -2.94 -11.33
CA THR A 170 -2.43 -1.65 -10.69
C THR A 170 -3.14 -0.69 -11.66
N HIS A 171 -2.66 -0.60 -12.90
CA HIS A 171 -3.26 0.26 -13.92
C HIS A 171 -4.64 -0.26 -14.40
N LEU A 172 -4.84 -1.58 -14.49
CA LEU A 172 -6.15 -2.18 -14.85
C LEU A 172 -7.19 -1.94 -13.75
N SER A 173 -6.76 -2.03 -12.49
CA SER A 173 -7.60 -1.73 -11.32
C SER A 173 -8.17 -0.31 -11.35
N CYS A 174 -7.46 0.61 -12.01
CA CYS A 174 -7.90 1.99 -12.21
C CYS A 174 -8.96 2.13 -13.31
N ALA A 175 -9.11 1.11 -14.17
CA ALA A 175 -9.77 1.26 -15.47
C ALA A 175 -10.97 0.33 -15.73
N ARG A 176 -11.20 -0.80 -15.01
CA ARG A 176 -12.49 -1.56 -15.12
C ARG A 176 -12.84 -2.47 -13.93
N GLN A 177 -14.15 -2.64 -13.72
CA GLN A 177 -14.87 -3.24 -12.58
C GLN A 177 -14.79 -4.78 -12.50
N VAL A 178 -13.69 -5.34 -11.98
CA VAL A 178 -13.77 -6.64 -11.25
C VAL A 178 -13.52 -6.35 -9.78
N LYS A 179 -14.55 -5.78 -9.13
CA LYS A 179 -14.51 -5.13 -7.81
C LYS A 179 -13.74 -5.92 -6.74
N ALA A 180 -14.01 -7.23 -6.61
CA ALA A 180 -13.39 -8.07 -5.59
C ALA A 180 -11.91 -8.38 -5.88
N MET A 181 -11.56 -8.63 -7.14
CA MET A 181 -10.18 -8.91 -7.54
C MET A 181 -9.34 -7.64 -7.52
N ALA A 182 -9.90 -6.51 -7.96
CA ALA A 182 -9.28 -5.20 -7.89
C ALA A 182 -8.96 -4.82 -6.43
N ASN A 183 -9.93 -4.95 -5.51
CA ASN A 183 -9.67 -4.66 -4.09
C ASN A 183 -8.63 -5.57 -3.47
N LEU A 184 -8.66 -6.88 -3.74
CA LEU A 184 -7.65 -7.81 -3.23
C LEU A 184 -6.26 -7.42 -3.74
N TYR A 185 -6.16 -6.98 -4.99
CA TYR A 185 -4.90 -6.54 -5.59
C TYR A 185 -4.42 -5.22 -4.98
N LEU A 186 -5.31 -4.24 -4.85
CA LEU A 186 -5.03 -2.96 -4.21
C LEU A 186 -4.61 -3.14 -2.75
N GLU A 187 -5.25 -4.04 -1.99
CA GLU A 187 -4.85 -4.38 -0.62
C GLU A 187 -3.44 -4.98 -0.57
N LYS A 188 -3.12 -5.92 -1.47
CA LYS A 188 -1.78 -6.51 -1.54
C LYS A 188 -0.71 -5.46 -1.89
N ALA A 189 -0.99 -4.60 -2.86
CA ALA A 189 -0.08 -3.54 -3.28
C ALA A 189 0.08 -2.47 -2.18
N ALA A 190 -1.02 -2.07 -1.53
CA ALA A 190 -1.00 -1.13 -0.41
C ALA A 190 -0.15 -1.68 0.74
N LYS A 191 -0.32 -2.96 1.12
CA LYS A 191 0.50 -3.63 2.15
C LYS A 191 1.99 -3.67 1.82
N LYS A 192 2.36 -3.55 0.54
CA LYS A 192 3.75 -3.43 0.07
C LYS A 192 4.25 -1.99 -0.04
N GLY A 193 3.45 -0.99 0.35
CA GLY A 193 3.83 0.42 0.31
C GLY A 193 3.38 1.18 -0.95
N HIS A 194 2.63 0.54 -1.86
CA HIS A 194 2.20 1.23 -3.08
C HIS A 194 1.17 2.33 -2.78
N VAL A 195 1.63 3.58 -2.86
CA VAL A 195 0.90 4.76 -2.40
C VAL A 195 -0.38 5.00 -3.20
N GLY A 196 -0.32 4.86 -4.54
CA GLY A 196 -1.50 5.01 -5.41
C GLY A 196 -2.59 3.98 -5.13
N SER A 197 -2.20 2.74 -4.81
CA SER A 197 -3.17 1.70 -4.43
C SER A 197 -3.83 2.03 -3.11
N ARG A 198 -3.08 2.61 -2.17
CA ARG A 198 -3.61 3.04 -0.87
C ARG A 198 -4.58 4.20 -1.02
N HIS A 199 -4.26 5.18 -1.87
CA HIS A 199 -5.19 6.26 -2.25
C HIS A 199 -6.49 5.69 -2.84
N ASN A 200 -6.37 4.77 -3.80
CA ASN A 200 -7.52 4.16 -4.46
C ASN A 200 -8.42 3.35 -3.50
N LEU A 201 -7.83 2.66 -2.51
CA LEU A 201 -8.60 2.02 -1.44
C LEU A 201 -9.41 3.05 -0.65
N GLY A 202 -8.83 4.21 -0.31
CA GLY A 202 -9.58 5.30 0.32
C GLY A 202 -10.77 5.77 -0.52
N GLY A 203 -10.57 5.87 -1.85
CA GLY A 203 -11.63 6.23 -2.79
C GLY A 203 -12.76 5.20 -2.84
N PHE A 204 -12.38 3.92 -2.81
CA PHE A 204 -13.33 2.81 -2.74
C PHE A 204 -14.16 2.85 -1.45
N GLU A 205 -13.51 3.06 -0.31
CA GLU A 205 -14.20 3.17 0.98
C GLU A 205 -15.21 4.33 1.01
N LEU A 206 -14.87 5.48 0.42
CA LEU A 206 -15.79 6.62 0.32
C LEU A 206 -16.99 6.32 -0.59
N LYS A 207 -16.73 5.85 -1.82
CA LYS A 207 -17.76 5.75 -2.86
C LYS A 207 -18.66 4.55 -2.68
N GLU A 208 -18.07 3.39 -2.37
CA GLU A 208 -18.77 2.10 -2.40
C GLU A 208 -19.24 1.68 -1.01
N ASN A 209 -18.37 1.80 -0.01
CA ASN A 209 -18.68 1.35 1.35
C ASN A 209 -19.27 2.46 2.23
N ARG A 210 -19.20 3.72 1.78
CA ARG A 210 -19.56 4.93 2.56
C ARG A 210 -18.89 4.97 3.94
N ASN A 211 -17.69 4.41 4.04
CA ASN A 211 -16.93 4.28 5.27
C ASN A 211 -15.86 5.38 5.35
N PHE A 212 -16.26 6.54 5.89
CA PHE A 212 -15.41 7.72 6.00
C PHE A 212 -14.18 7.48 6.90
N ASP A 213 -14.35 6.74 8.00
CA ASP A 213 -13.26 6.47 8.95
C ASP A 213 -12.16 5.63 8.30
N ARG A 214 -12.55 4.58 7.57
CA ARG A 214 -11.61 3.71 6.86
C ARG A 214 -10.95 4.43 5.69
N ALA A 215 -11.71 5.24 4.95
CA ALA A 215 -11.16 6.09 3.90
C ALA A 215 -10.11 7.07 4.42
N LEU A 216 -10.42 7.74 5.54
CA LEU A 216 -9.50 8.68 6.18
C LEU A 216 -8.17 8.01 6.54
N ARG A 217 -8.21 6.81 7.15
CA ARG A 217 -6.98 6.06 7.47
C ARG A 217 -6.14 5.76 6.24
N HIS A 218 -6.76 5.40 5.12
CA HIS A 218 -6.05 5.19 3.86
C HIS A 218 -5.37 6.46 3.35
N TYR A 219 -6.11 7.58 3.31
CA TYR A 219 -5.56 8.85 2.86
C TYR A 219 -4.49 9.39 3.79
N MET A 220 -4.63 9.26 5.11
CA MET A 220 -3.60 9.70 6.06
C MET A 220 -2.28 8.99 5.80
N ILE A 221 -2.27 7.67 5.61
CA ILE A 221 -1.02 6.94 5.34
C ILE A 221 -0.44 7.37 3.99
N SER A 222 -1.26 7.53 2.95
CA SER A 222 -0.78 7.98 1.63
C SER A 222 -0.30 9.44 1.63
N ALA A 223 -0.94 10.33 2.39
CA ALA A 223 -0.54 11.72 2.54
C ALA A 223 0.82 11.82 3.24
N LYS A 224 1.02 11.02 4.30
CA LYS A 224 2.28 10.96 5.06
C LYS A 224 3.47 10.45 4.24
N THR A 225 3.26 9.81 3.10
CA THR A 225 4.35 9.47 2.16
C THR A 225 4.63 10.59 1.15
N GLY A 226 4.04 11.78 1.31
CA GLY A 226 4.22 12.92 0.40
C GLY A 226 3.23 12.97 -0.78
N PHE A 227 2.14 12.19 -0.77
CA PHE A 227 1.19 12.16 -1.90
C PHE A 227 0.12 13.25 -1.76
N ASN A 228 0.28 14.34 -2.52
CA ASN A 228 -0.57 15.52 -2.43
C ASN A 228 -2.08 15.24 -2.64
N PRO A 229 -2.52 14.44 -3.63
CA PRO A 229 -3.96 14.18 -3.82
C PRO A 229 -4.64 13.56 -2.58
N SER A 230 -3.93 12.73 -1.81
CA SER A 230 -4.47 12.19 -0.56
C SER A 230 -4.56 13.25 0.54
N LEU A 231 -3.59 14.15 0.64
CA LEU A 231 -3.62 15.25 1.61
C LEU A 231 -4.81 16.20 1.35
N ASP A 232 -5.07 16.52 0.08
CA ASP A 232 -6.24 17.31 -0.31
C ASP A 232 -7.56 16.61 0.05
N LEU A 233 -7.63 15.29 -0.08
CA LEU A 233 -8.80 14.51 0.37
C LEU A 233 -8.95 14.50 1.90
N VAL A 234 -7.86 14.43 2.67
CA VAL A 234 -7.92 14.60 4.13
C VAL A 234 -8.45 16.00 4.48
N ARG A 235 -8.02 17.04 3.75
CA ARG A 235 -8.54 18.41 3.90
C ARG A 235 -10.04 18.47 3.59
N GLY A 236 -10.50 17.80 2.53
CA GLY A 236 -11.92 17.69 2.20
C GLY A 236 -12.73 16.94 3.26
N LEU A 237 -12.17 15.90 3.89
CA LEU A 237 -12.83 15.21 5.00
C LEU A 237 -12.91 16.09 6.27
N LEU A 238 -11.93 16.98 6.49
CA LEU A 238 -11.98 17.97 7.56
C LEU A 238 -13.12 18.98 7.36
N THR A 239 -13.33 19.48 6.14
CA THR A 239 -14.43 20.42 5.85
C THR A 239 -15.81 19.77 6.00
N LEU A 240 -15.90 18.46 5.79
CA LEU A 240 -17.11 17.66 6.01
C LEU A 240 -17.30 17.22 7.47
N ASN A 241 -16.47 17.67 8.41
CA ASN A 241 -16.47 17.22 9.81
C ASN A 241 -16.31 15.70 9.98
N ARG A 242 -15.67 15.03 9.02
CA ARG A 242 -15.34 13.59 9.05
C ARG A 242 -13.91 13.32 9.50
N ALA A 243 -13.04 14.33 9.44
CA ALA A 243 -11.71 14.29 10.03
C ALA A 243 -11.57 15.41 11.08
N THR A 244 -10.71 15.20 12.06
CA THR A 244 -10.37 16.21 13.07
C THR A 244 -9.23 17.11 12.59
N LYS A 245 -9.13 18.31 13.18
CA LYS A 245 -7.99 19.21 12.95
C LYS A 245 -6.65 18.54 13.29
N THR A 246 -6.63 17.70 14.33
CA THR A 246 -5.44 16.96 14.75
C THR A 246 -5.01 15.94 13.70
N GLN A 247 -5.96 15.18 13.13
CA GLN A 247 -5.68 14.22 12.05
C GLN A 247 -5.15 14.92 10.79
N TYR A 248 -5.71 16.07 10.42
CA TYR A 248 -5.21 16.85 9.30
C TYR A 248 -3.80 17.38 9.56
N ALA A 249 -3.54 17.95 10.74
CA ALA A 249 -2.22 18.45 11.12
C ALA A 249 -1.16 17.33 11.12
N GLU A 250 -1.52 16.14 11.60
CA GLU A 250 -0.65 14.96 11.58
C GLU A 250 -0.34 14.50 10.14
N ALA A 251 -1.34 14.49 9.26
CA ALA A 251 -1.15 14.15 7.85
C ALA A 251 -0.29 15.19 7.13
N LEU A 252 -0.51 16.48 7.40
CA LEU A 252 0.25 17.59 6.83
C LEU A 252 1.71 17.55 7.28
N LYS A 253 1.97 17.29 8.55
CA LYS A 253 3.33 17.16 9.08
C LYS A 253 4.07 16.02 8.40
N GLY A 254 3.48 14.81 8.36
CA GLY A 254 4.13 13.68 7.69
C GLY A 254 4.33 13.91 6.18
N TYR A 255 3.41 14.61 5.52
CA TYR A 255 3.60 15.04 4.13
C TYR A 255 4.83 15.95 3.98
N GLN A 256 4.99 16.95 4.86
CA GLN A 256 6.12 17.88 4.84
C GLN A 256 7.44 17.16 5.13
N ASP A 257 7.46 16.28 6.13
CA ASP A 257 8.63 15.45 6.47
C ASP A 257 9.06 14.62 5.24
N ALA A 258 8.12 13.94 4.58
CA ALA A 258 8.40 13.13 3.38
C ALA A 258 8.88 13.96 2.18
N VAL A 259 8.37 15.17 2.00
CA VAL A 259 8.85 16.10 0.96
C VAL A 259 10.29 16.53 1.25
N GLU A 260 10.59 16.86 2.51
CA GLU A 260 11.92 17.33 2.91
C GLU A 260 12.99 16.25 2.74
N GLU A 261 12.68 15.01 3.12
CA GLU A 261 13.55 13.84 2.92
C GLU A 261 13.95 13.61 1.45
N THR A 262 13.19 14.15 0.50
CA THR A 262 13.44 14.00 -0.94
C THR A 262 14.26 15.13 -1.54
N LYS A 263 14.68 16.13 -0.76
CA LYS A 263 15.48 17.24 -1.30
C LYS A 263 16.93 16.84 -1.53
N SER A 264 17.53 17.43 -2.56
CA SER A 264 18.97 17.35 -2.86
C SER A 264 19.33 18.51 -3.76
N SER A 265 20.52 19.09 -3.58
CA SER A 265 21.00 20.22 -4.39
C SER A 265 20.96 19.92 -5.88
N GLN A 266 21.31 18.69 -6.28
CA GLN A 266 21.24 18.26 -7.68
C GLN A 266 19.80 18.20 -8.21
N ARG A 267 18.83 17.85 -7.37
CA ARG A 267 17.40 17.82 -7.76
C ARG A 267 16.85 19.23 -7.92
N GLU A 268 17.22 20.14 -7.03
CA GLU A 268 16.84 21.57 -7.11
C GLU A 268 17.48 22.28 -8.30
N GLU A 269 18.72 21.94 -8.64
CA GLU A 269 19.38 22.43 -9.84
C GLU A 269 18.73 21.85 -11.11
N ALA A 270 18.45 20.55 -11.13
CA ALA A 270 17.75 19.91 -12.25
C ALA A 270 16.36 20.50 -12.49
N ALA A 271 15.58 20.76 -11.43
CA ALA A 271 14.25 21.36 -11.53
C ALA A 271 14.28 22.79 -12.09
N ARG A 272 15.30 23.59 -11.73
CA ARG A 272 15.49 24.95 -12.27
C ARG A 272 15.81 24.96 -13.77
N LEU A 273 16.34 23.86 -14.30
CA LEU A 273 16.81 23.73 -15.67
C LEU A 273 15.98 22.75 -16.50
N ASP A 274 14.84 22.29 -15.98
CA ASP A 274 14.02 21.23 -16.60
C ASP A 274 13.62 21.60 -18.03
N HIS A 275 13.24 22.86 -18.26
CA HIS A 275 12.90 23.43 -19.56
C HIS A 275 14.07 23.49 -20.57
N ILE A 276 15.31 23.47 -20.09
CA ILE A 276 16.53 23.61 -20.92
C ILE A 276 17.13 22.23 -21.24
N ILE A 277 16.97 21.27 -20.33
CA ILE A 277 17.68 19.97 -20.38
C ILE A 277 16.79 18.82 -20.84
N PHE A 278 15.47 18.98 -20.64
CA PHE A 278 14.45 18.05 -21.09
C PHE A 278 13.34 18.88 -21.75
N PRO A 279 13.54 19.38 -22.98
CA PRO A 279 12.42 19.95 -23.72
C PRO A 279 11.32 18.88 -23.75
N HIS A 280 10.21 19.17 -23.08
CA HIS A 280 8.99 18.43 -23.31
C HIS A 280 8.73 18.54 -24.81
N VAL A 281 8.87 17.44 -25.54
CA VAL A 281 8.21 17.31 -26.83
C VAL A 281 6.73 17.26 -26.49
N ILE A 282 6.11 18.43 -26.41
CA ILE A 282 4.67 18.58 -26.46
C ILE A 282 4.31 18.15 -27.89
N GLY A 283 3.78 16.93 -27.98
CA GLY A 283 3.47 16.21 -29.22
C GLY A 283 2.97 14.81 -28.90
#